data_AF-N8R292-F1
#
_entry.id   AF-N8R292-F1
#
_cell.length_a   1.000
_cell.length_b   1.000
_cell.length_c   1.000
_cell.angle_alpha   90.00
_cell.angle_beta   90.00
_cell.angle_gamma   90.00
#
_symmetry.space_group_name_H-M   'P 1'
#
loop_
_entity.id
_entity.type
_entity.pdbx_description
1 polymer ?
#
loop_
_entity_poly.entity_id
_entity_poly.type
_entity_poly.pdbx_seq_one_letter_code
_entity_poly.pdbx_strand_id
1 'polypeptide(L)' 'MSETSLLNELNATIEYYVNRNGYQPTRIILGYKAYSSLMKDKTFADELNNSAVNPNKRKYKKIKIKVTKDDHQLELE' A
#
# COMPACT_ATOMS: atom_id res chain seq x y z
N MET A 1 -1.08 18.05 9.86
CA MET A 1 -2.32 17.24 9.96
C MET A 1 -2.53 16.46 8.66
N SER A 2 -1.58 15.60 8.24
CA SER A 2 -1.58 15.12 6.85
C SER A 2 -1.00 13.73 6.61
N GLU A 3 -0.77 12.91 7.65
CA GLU A 3 -0.23 11.55 7.45
C GLU A 3 -1.34 10.49 7.35
N THR A 4 -2.49 10.71 7.99
CA THR A 4 -3.68 9.85 7.88
C THR A 4 -4.33 9.87 6.48
N SER A 5 -4.07 10.90 5.67
CA SER A 5 -4.71 11.07 4.35
C SER A 5 -4.27 10.03 3.33
N LEU A 6 -2.98 9.69 3.29
CA LEU A 6 -2.43 8.82 2.25
C LEU A 6 -2.86 7.35 2.44
N LEU A 7 -2.93 6.88 3.68
CA LEU A 7 -3.43 5.54 3.98
C LEU A 7 -4.92 5.42 3.64
N ASN A 8 -5.71 6.45 3.95
CA ASN A 8 -7.13 6.49 3.59
C ASN A 8 -7.33 6.51 2.08
N GLU A 9 -6.51 7.28 1.34
CA GLU A 9 -6.53 7.32 -0.11
C GLU A 9 -6.17 5.96 -0.74
N LEU A 10 -5.14 5.29 -0.23
CA LEU A 10 -4.77 3.94 -0.67
C LEU A 10 -5.92 2.96 -0.45
N ASN A 11 -6.54 3.00 0.74
CA ASN A 11 -7.66 2.14 1.08
C ASN A 11 -8.88 2.39 0.18
N ALA A 12 -9.23 3.66 -0.04
CA ALA A 12 -10.31 4.03 -0.95
C ALA A 12 -10.02 3.58 -2.39
N THR A 13 -8.76 3.69 -2.84
CA THR A 13 -8.34 3.24 -4.18
C THR A 13 -8.47 1.72 -4.33
N ILE A 14 -8.06 0.95 -3.31
CA ILE A 14 -8.23 -0.51 -3.28
C ILE A 14 -9.72 -0.88 -3.31
N GLU A 15 -10.53 -0.24 -2.48
CA GLU A 15 -11.97 -0.50 -2.42
C GLU A 15 -12.65 -0.14 -3.76
N TYR A 16 -12.29 0.99 -4.37
CA TYR A 16 -12.79 1.38 -5.67
C TYR A 16 -12.41 0.36 -6.75
N TYR A 17 -11.16 -0.11 -6.78
CA TYR A 17 -10.71 -1.13 -7.72
C TYR A 17 -11.50 -2.43 -7.56
N VAL A 18 -11.69 -2.90 -6.32
CA VAL A 18 -12.46 -4.13 -6.04
C VAL A 18 -13.91 -3.97 -6.45
N ASN A 19 -14.55 -2.85 -6.11
CA ASN A 19 -15.94 -2.57 -6.49
C ASN A 19 -16.11 -2.47 -8.02
N ARG A 20 -15.14 -1.89 -8.72
CA ARG A 20 -15.20 -1.70 -10.17
C ARG A 20 -14.90 -2.98 -10.96
N ASN A 21 -13.90 -3.75 -10.54
CA ASN A 21 -13.41 -4.91 -11.28
C ASN A 21 -13.96 -6.25 -10.77
N GLY A 22 -14.46 -6.31 -9.53
CA GLY A 22 -14.96 -7.52 -8.89
C GLY A 22 -13.88 -8.44 -8.32
N TYR A 23 -12.60 -8.05 -8.38
CA TYR A 23 -11.47 -8.82 -7.84
C TYR A 23 -10.44 -7.92 -7.14
N GLN A 24 -9.64 -8.51 -6.26
CA GLN A 24 -8.56 -7.78 -5.56
C GLN A 24 -7.36 -7.56 -6.50
N PRO A 25 -6.73 -6.37 -6.46
CA PRO A 25 -5.50 -6.16 -7.20
C PRO A 25 -4.44 -7.14 -6.71
N THR A 26 -3.58 -7.56 -7.62
CA THR A 26 -2.49 -8.50 -7.33
C THR A 26 -1.31 -7.79 -6.67
N ARG A 27 -1.08 -6.52 -7.01
CA ARG A 27 -0.01 -5.69 -6.44
C ARG A 27 -0.44 -4.23 -6.22
N ILE A 28 0.13 -3.64 -5.19
CA ILE A 28 0.13 -2.19 -4.94
C ILE A 28 1.52 -1.68 -5.30
N ILE A 29 1.58 -0.75 -6.24
CA ILE A 29 2.81 -0.09 -6.68
C ILE A 29 2.91 1.25 -5.96
N LEU A 30 3.96 1.42 -5.16
CA LEU A 30 4.19 2.63 -4.38
C LEU A 30 5.53 3.24 -4.75
N GLY A 31 5.54 4.56 -4.91
CA GLY A 31 6.77 5.32 -4.95
C GLY A 31 7.52 5.25 -3.62
N TYR A 32 8.83 5.42 -3.63
CA TYR A 32 9.66 5.34 -2.43
C TYR A 32 9.25 6.37 -1.35
N LYS A 33 8.89 7.61 -1.73
CA LYS A 33 8.43 8.62 -0.75
C LYS A 33 7.02 8.31 -0.25
N ALA A 34 6.10 7.89 -1.12
CA ALA A 34 4.76 7.45 -0.73
C ALA A 34 4.82 6.27 0.25
N TYR A 35 5.65 5.27 -0.03
CA TYR A 35 5.87 4.14 0.86
C TYR A 35 6.48 4.55 2.20
N SER A 36 7.48 5.42 2.19
CA SER A 36 8.10 5.95 3.41
C SER A 36 7.09 6.73 4.27
N SER A 37 6.19 7.50 3.64
CA SER A 37 5.11 8.19 4.33
C SER A 37 4.09 7.21 4.92
N LEU A 38 3.69 6.17 4.19
CA LEU A 38 2.79 5.12 4.69
C LEU A 38 3.42 4.33 5.84
N MET A 39 4.74 4.11 5.82
CA MET A 39 5.47 3.44 6.90
C MET A 39 5.52 4.21 8.22
N LYS A 40 5.23 5.51 8.21
CA LYS A 40 5.07 6.29 9.45
C LYS A 40 3.74 6.00 10.13
N ASP A 41 2.74 5.53 9.37
CA ASP A 41 1.48 5.09 9.93
C ASP A 41 1.68 3.73 10.61
N LYS A 42 1.42 3.70 11.92
CA LYS A 42 1.64 2.52 12.74
C LYS A 42 0.78 1.34 12.28
N THR A 43 -0.48 1.59 11.89
CA THR A 43 -1.40 0.53 11.44
C THR A 43 -0.88 -0.13 10.17
N PHE A 44 -0.45 0.68 9.20
CA PHE A 44 0.13 0.17 7.96
C PHE A 44 1.45 -0.59 8.19
N ALA A 45 2.35 -0.01 9.00
CA ALA A 45 3.63 -0.61 9.31
C ALA A 45 3.48 -1.94 10.08
N ASP A 46 2.61 -1.99 11.08
CA ASP A 46 2.33 -3.21 11.85
C ASP A 46 1.75 -4.30 10.94
N GLU A 47 0.80 -3.96 10.05
CA GLU A 47 0.24 -4.94 9.12
C GLU A 47 1.30 -5.50 8.16
N LEU A 48 2.15 -4.64 7.60
CA LEU A 48 3.24 -5.07 6.73
C LEU A 48 4.29 -5.90 7.45
N ASN A 49 4.68 -5.52 8.68
CA ASN A 49 5.68 -6.25 9.45
C ASN A 49 5.16 -7.63 9.90
N ASN A 50 3.87 -7.72 10.23
CA ASN A 50 3.23 -8.99 10.55
C ASN A 50 2.98 -9.88 9.31
N SER A 51 2.95 -9.28 8.10
CA SER A 51 2.66 -10.03 6.87
C SER A 51 3.81 -10.93 6.39
N ALA A 52 5.06 -10.59 6.69
CA ALA A 52 6.23 -11.35 6.25
C ALA A 52 7.50 -10.99 7.02
N VAL A 53 8.24 -12.03 7.44
CA VAL A 53 9.60 -11.91 8.00
C VAL A 53 10.59 -11.30 6.99
N ASN A 54 10.35 -11.52 5.69
CA ASN A 54 11.21 -10.99 4.63
C ASN A 54 10.66 -9.64 4.12
N PRO A 55 11.45 -8.55 4.16
CA PRO A 55 11.01 -7.22 3.75
C PRO A 55 10.54 -7.15 2.28
N ASN A 56 11.07 -8.02 1.41
CA ASN A 56 10.68 -8.09 -0.02
C ASN A 56 9.40 -8.90 -0.28
N LYS A 57 8.81 -9.51 0.75
CA LYS A 57 7.57 -10.30 0.65
C LYS A 57 6.39 -9.67 1.39
N ARG A 58 6.53 -8.42 1.82
CA ARG A 58 5.51 -7.70 2.58
C ARG A 58 4.21 -7.55 1.78
N LYS A 59 3.09 -7.72 2.47
CA LYS A 59 1.74 -7.61 1.93
C LYS A 59 0.90 -6.69 2.81
N TYR A 60 0.05 -5.91 2.17
CA TYR A 60 -1.00 -5.13 2.83
C TYR A 60 -2.35 -5.64 2.34
N LYS A 61 -3.28 -5.95 3.23
CA LYS A 61 -4.58 -6.56 2.92
C LYS A 61 -4.48 -7.80 2.02
N LYS A 62 -3.42 -8.61 2.21
CA LYS A 62 -3.04 -9.78 1.39
C LYS A 62 -2.56 -9.47 -0.04
N ILE A 63 -2.45 -8.19 -0.41
CA ILE A 63 -1.95 -7.70 -1.69
C ILE A 63 -0.44 -7.43 -1.58
N LYS A 64 0.34 -7.83 -2.60
CA LYS A 64 1.80 -7.63 -2.58
C LYS A 64 2.15 -6.16 -2.76
N ILE A 65 3.13 -5.64 -2.02
CA ILE A 65 3.65 -4.28 -2.25
C ILE A 65 4.91 -4.34 -3.11
N LYS A 66 4.97 -3.46 -4.11
CA LYS A 66 6.16 -3.18 -4.92
C LYS A 66 6.53 -1.72 -4.75
N VAL A 67 7.73 -1.47 -4.24
CA VAL A 67 8.26 -0.11 -4.12
C VAL A 67 9.10 0.23 -5.35
N THR A 68 8.84 1.37 -5.98
CA THR A 68 9.54 1.88 -7.15
C THR A 68 10.43 3.06 -6.78
N LYS A 69 11.24 3.53 -7.74
CA LYS A 69 12.09 4.72 -7.57
C LYS A 69 11.34 6.03 -7.75
N ASP A 70 10.09 5.98 -8.24
CA ASP A 70 9.24 7.15 -8.34
C ASP A 70 8.94 7.72 -6.97
N ASP A 71 8.77 9.03 -6.88
CA ASP A 71 8.57 9.68 -5.59
C ASP A 71 7.17 9.42 -5.03
N HIS A 72 6.13 9.69 -5.82
CA HIS A 72 4.73 9.76 -5.36
C HIS A 72 3.79 8.78 -6.07
N GLN A 73 4.32 7.71 -6.68
CA GLN A 73 3.50 6.72 -7.38
C GLN A 73 2.56 5.98 -6.40
N LEU A 74 1.31 5.80 -6.79
CA LEU A 74 0.31 5.01 -6.09
C LEU A 74 -0.62 4.39 -7.13
N GLU A 75 -0.37 3.13 -7.47
CA GLU A 75 -1.11 2.40 -8.51
C GLU A 75 -1.45 0.97 -8.07
N LEU A 76 -2.46 0.38 -8.72
CA LEU A 76 -2.92 -0.99 -8.49
C LEU A 76 -2.79 -1.81 -9.77
N GLU A 77 -2.18 -3.00 -9.66
CA GLU A 77 -2.01 -3.99 -10.75
C GLU A 77 -2.97 -5.16 -10.56
#